data_AF-A0A5C3P4T7-F1
#
_entry.id   AF-A0A5C3P4T7-F1
#
_cell.length_a   1.000
_cell.length_b   1.000
_cell.length_c   1.000
_cell.angle_alpha   90.00
_cell.angle_beta   90.00
_cell.angle_gamma   90.00
#
_symmetry.space_group_name_H-M   'P 1'
#
loop_
_entity.id
_entity.type
_entity.pdbx_description
1 polymer ?
#
loop_
_entity_poly.entity_id
_entity_poly.type
_entity_poly.pdbx_seq_one_letter_code
_entity_poly.pdbx_strand_id
1 'polypeptide(L)'
;MRELFRQSITSDYPRYSITVGGRRFLVGKPVFEANGMISRGTRGYIALDWETQRFVFLKDAWRPFYDGVEKEGDVLSKLNKEGVTNVPTLIVHGDVCERDGTEQETETSKLSPAYRAENPPPVTIKQRKIIPLRTSRPTTTVAPSGQDVSADIRVPPLPASAPAVGNPFTMASPSDKAGRGVKRSAENVVIGEERRPGSGLRHMVHYRIVVAELCLPSTAFTSGRTWALVVLSCLQAHQGAYEKCKIIHRDISVGNMLIIPTLLLGSNGKILGVLWKGVLSDWELAKDVDVAFARQPERTGTWQFMSLHSLMHPTLPVTVADELESFFHVLLYNALRFLLHNFESIHTFIQEYFDNATVTPKLVQTASRTKKSVITTGQIESGDDEVLSFLQPMGIDGEHPMNELIRRLLELFCARYRVLKWEAANAAANRAARAAQQDVLRSRALTSSAAPDEISVQDVWFQSLASDAPATPVQPADTTMADPPRPSRRDFELSKSLMTHQAVLDIFKEVASRPKVWPERGDTVADRLHGYRPAPRVLPSTNPKPAKQARTAPVGRLRLAKLGRDMASGMDYEMASK
;
A
#
# COMPACT_ATOMS: atom_id res chain seq x y z
N MET A 1 10.22 -13.80 25.45
CA MET A 1 8.87 -14.40 25.25
C MET A 1 8.18 -14.74 26.57
N ARG A 2 8.60 -15.74 27.37
CA ARG A 2 7.93 -16.07 28.66
C ARG A 2 7.71 -14.84 29.58
N GLU A 3 8.70 -13.95 29.66
CA GLU A 3 8.60 -12.71 30.42
C GLU A 3 7.59 -11.71 29.84
N LEU A 4 7.52 -11.55 28.52
CA LEU A 4 6.53 -10.69 27.87
C LEU A 4 5.09 -11.19 28.10
N PHE A 5 4.88 -12.52 28.15
CA PHE A 5 3.59 -13.09 28.53
C PHE A 5 3.27 -12.90 30.02
N ARG A 6 4.27 -12.97 30.90
CA ARG A 6 4.10 -12.60 32.32
C ARG A 6 3.65 -11.14 32.44
N GLN A 7 4.33 -10.23 31.75
CA GLN A 7 4.03 -8.80 31.75
C GLN A 7 2.64 -8.48 31.17
N SER A 8 2.15 -9.26 30.22
CA SER A 8 0.79 -9.07 29.67
C SER A 8 -0.34 -9.47 30.64
N ILE A 9 -0.05 -10.27 31.68
CA ILE A 9 -1.05 -10.70 32.68
C ILE A 9 -0.87 -10.07 34.08
N THR A 10 0.25 -9.40 34.37
CA THR A 10 0.52 -8.75 35.68
C THR A 10 -0.11 -7.37 35.88
N SER A 11 -0.68 -6.78 34.83
CA SER A 11 -1.47 -5.53 34.95
C SER A 11 -2.95 -5.84 35.18
N ASP A 12 -3.72 -4.84 35.61
CA ASP A 12 -5.20 -4.91 35.74
C ASP A 12 -5.94 -5.05 34.39
N TYR A 13 -5.21 -5.32 33.30
CA TYR A 13 -5.78 -5.51 31.98
C TYR A 13 -6.58 -6.82 31.93
N PRO A 14 -7.81 -6.81 31.37
CA PRO A 14 -8.66 -7.99 31.30
C PRO A 14 -7.99 -9.14 30.52
N ARG A 15 -8.19 -10.37 31.00
CA ARG A 15 -7.63 -11.59 30.42
C ARG A 15 -8.73 -12.32 29.65
N TYR A 16 -8.44 -12.75 28.42
CA TYR A 16 -9.45 -13.29 27.51
C TYR A 16 -9.14 -14.72 27.09
N SER A 17 -10.20 -15.52 26.96
CA SER A 17 -10.19 -16.80 26.25
C SER A 17 -10.76 -16.57 24.84
N ILE A 18 -9.91 -16.55 23.83
CA ILE A 18 -10.28 -16.34 22.43
C ILE A 18 -10.37 -17.70 21.73
N THR A 19 -11.44 -17.94 20.98
CA THR A 19 -11.56 -19.10 20.09
C THR A 19 -11.25 -18.68 18.65
N VAL A 20 -10.45 -19.48 17.94
CA VAL A 20 -10.14 -19.30 16.51
C VAL A 20 -10.17 -20.68 15.85
N GLY A 21 -11.02 -20.88 14.84
CA GLY A 21 -11.19 -22.16 14.15
C GLY A 21 -11.41 -23.36 15.10
N GLY A 22 -12.24 -23.17 16.13
CA GLY A 22 -12.52 -24.17 17.18
C GLY A 22 -11.48 -24.26 18.30
N ARG A 23 -10.22 -23.89 18.07
CA ARG A 23 -9.15 -23.93 19.08
C ARG A 23 -9.22 -22.75 20.05
N ARG A 24 -8.83 -22.99 21.30
CA ARG A 24 -8.90 -22.02 22.41
C ARG A 24 -7.52 -21.49 22.82
N PHE A 25 -7.39 -20.17 22.88
CA PHE A 25 -6.18 -19.45 23.22
C PHE A 25 -6.41 -18.48 24.37
N LEU A 26 -5.47 -18.41 25.32
CA LEU A 26 -5.52 -17.45 26.42
C LEU A 26 -4.59 -16.26 26.14
N VAL A 27 -5.10 -15.04 26.28
CA VAL A 27 -4.35 -13.79 26.10
C VAL A 27 -4.53 -12.84 27.29
N GLY A 28 -3.47 -12.08 27.58
CA GLY A 28 -3.53 -10.89 28.42
C GLY A 28 -3.54 -9.62 27.55
N LYS A 29 -2.87 -8.57 28.01
CA LYS A 29 -2.63 -7.35 27.24
C LYS A 29 -1.94 -7.64 25.88
N PRO A 30 -2.35 -6.99 24.77
CA PRO A 30 -1.61 -7.08 23.51
C PRO A 30 -0.17 -6.56 23.66
N VAL A 31 0.75 -7.17 22.90
CA VAL A 31 2.16 -6.73 22.80
C VAL A 31 2.38 -5.77 21.63
N PHE A 32 1.40 -5.64 20.75
CA PHE A 32 1.36 -4.69 19.64
C PHE A 32 -0.09 -4.21 19.43
N GLU A 33 -0.30 -2.91 19.24
CA GLU A 33 -1.58 -2.33 18.80
C GLU A 33 -1.31 -1.28 17.70
N ALA A 34 -2.03 -1.34 16.58
CA ALA A 34 -1.91 -0.39 15.49
C ALA A 34 -2.73 0.90 15.76
N ASN A 35 -2.09 2.06 15.61
CA ASN A 35 -2.72 3.36 15.85
C ASN A 35 -3.56 3.83 14.64
N GLY A 36 -4.85 4.14 14.86
CA GLY A 36 -5.67 4.90 13.91
C GLY A 36 -7.14 4.49 13.88
N MET A 37 -8.05 5.47 13.98
CA MET A 37 -9.51 5.24 14.09
C MET A 37 -10.18 4.66 12.83
N ILE A 38 -9.54 4.77 11.67
CA ILE A 38 -10.03 4.25 10.37
C ILE A 38 -8.99 3.26 9.79
N SER A 39 -8.28 2.55 10.66
CA SER A 39 -7.25 1.57 10.32
C SER A 39 -7.78 0.13 10.45
N ARG A 40 -6.90 -0.84 10.20
CA ARG A 40 -7.19 -2.27 10.44
C ARG A 40 -7.32 -2.64 11.93
N GLY A 41 -7.04 -1.72 12.85
CA GLY A 41 -7.17 -1.94 14.30
C GLY A 41 -6.30 -3.09 14.84
N THR A 42 -5.27 -3.49 14.10
CA THR A 42 -4.49 -4.71 14.32
C THR A 42 -3.92 -4.80 15.72
N ARG A 43 -4.24 -5.88 16.43
CA ARG A 43 -3.61 -6.27 17.69
C ARG A 43 -2.78 -7.54 17.52
N GLY A 44 -1.62 -7.56 18.15
CA GLY A 44 -0.75 -8.73 18.26
C GLY A 44 -0.64 -9.17 19.72
N TYR A 45 -0.87 -10.44 19.99
CA TYR A 45 -0.76 -11.03 21.33
C TYR A 45 0.24 -12.18 21.33
N ILE A 46 1.01 -12.30 22.41
CA ILE A 46 1.58 -13.60 22.79
C ILE A 46 0.43 -14.34 23.47
N ALA A 47 -0.05 -15.40 22.84
CA ALA A 47 -1.12 -16.24 23.35
C ALA A 47 -0.57 -17.55 23.90
N LEU A 48 -1.26 -18.14 24.87
CA LEU A 48 -1.06 -19.52 25.30
C LEU A 48 -2.13 -20.39 24.63
N ASP A 49 -1.71 -21.34 23.80
CA ASP A 49 -2.58 -22.41 23.29
C ASP A 49 -3.02 -23.28 24.47
N TRP A 50 -4.33 -23.43 24.66
CA TRP A 50 -4.88 -24.21 25.77
C TRP A 50 -4.62 -25.72 25.63
N GLU A 51 -4.61 -26.25 24.41
CA GLU A 51 -4.43 -27.67 24.14
C GLU A 51 -2.96 -28.08 24.29
N THR A 52 -2.05 -27.35 23.64
CA THR A 52 -0.62 -27.71 23.64
C THR A 52 0.19 -27.08 24.77
N GLN A 53 -0.37 -26.11 25.50
CA GLN A 53 0.32 -25.30 26.52
C GLN A 53 1.59 -24.60 25.99
N ARG A 54 1.64 -24.35 24.67
CA ARG A 54 2.72 -23.61 24.00
C ARG A 54 2.34 -22.15 23.83
N PHE A 55 3.34 -21.28 23.86
CA PHE A 55 3.15 -19.89 23.43
C PHE A 55 3.18 -19.80 21.90
N VAL A 56 2.26 -19.00 21.36
CA VAL A 56 2.02 -18.77 19.92
C VAL A 56 1.74 -17.28 19.70
N PHE A 57 1.84 -16.78 18.47
CA PHE A 57 1.43 -15.41 18.15
C PHE A 57 0.00 -15.41 17.59
N LEU A 58 -0.85 -14.55 18.13
CA LEU A 58 -2.22 -14.32 17.66
C LEU A 58 -2.34 -12.89 17.13
N LYS A 59 -2.74 -12.75 15.86
CA LYS A 59 -3.07 -11.48 15.20
C LYS A 59 -4.60 -11.37 15.07
N ASP A 60 -5.12 -10.22 15.46
CA ASP A 60 -6.55 -9.89 15.62
C ASP A 60 -6.76 -8.56 14.89
N ALA A 61 -7.40 -8.58 13.72
CA ALA A 61 -7.38 -7.45 12.79
C ALA A 61 -8.62 -7.39 11.90
N TRP A 62 -8.95 -6.20 11.41
CA TRP A 62 -9.95 -6.01 10.36
C TRP A 62 -9.28 -6.10 8.99
N ARG A 63 -9.62 -7.12 8.19
CA ARG A 63 -9.14 -7.27 6.81
C ARG A 63 -10.11 -6.61 5.83
N PRO A 64 -9.66 -5.98 4.73
CA PRO A 64 -10.57 -5.56 3.67
C PRO A 64 -11.27 -6.77 3.04
N PHE A 65 -12.57 -6.65 2.78
CA PHE A 65 -13.33 -7.68 2.07
C PHE A 65 -13.60 -7.24 0.63
N TYR A 66 -13.13 -8.03 -0.33
CA TYR A 66 -13.35 -7.87 -1.76
C TYR A 66 -13.37 -9.24 -2.44
N ASP A 67 -14.17 -9.40 -3.49
CA ASP A 67 -14.15 -10.61 -4.33
C ASP A 67 -12.75 -10.86 -4.91
N GLY A 68 -12.25 -12.09 -4.78
CA GLY A 68 -10.92 -12.48 -5.30
C GLY A 68 -9.73 -11.98 -4.47
N VAL A 69 -9.91 -11.68 -3.18
CA VAL A 69 -8.81 -11.48 -2.22
C VAL A 69 -8.73 -12.69 -1.27
N GLU A 70 -7.63 -13.44 -1.37
CA GLU A 70 -7.29 -14.55 -0.47
C GLU A 70 -7.05 -14.05 0.97
N LYS A 71 -7.30 -14.89 1.99
CA LYS A 71 -7.02 -14.53 3.39
C LYS A 71 -5.55 -14.86 3.69
N GLU A 72 -4.91 -14.11 4.58
CA GLU A 72 -3.48 -14.31 4.94
C GLU A 72 -3.15 -15.76 5.34
N GLY A 73 -4.08 -16.43 6.04
CA GLY A 73 -3.97 -17.84 6.42
C GLY A 73 -4.11 -18.82 5.26
N ASP A 74 -4.91 -18.53 4.23
CA ASP A 74 -4.99 -19.38 3.03
C ASP A 74 -3.64 -19.34 2.29
N VAL A 75 -3.06 -18.14 2.18
CA VAL A 75 -1.71 -17.92 1.61
C VAL A 75 -0.64 -18.64 2.43
N LEU A 76 -0.61 -18.46 3.76
CA LEU A 76 0.36 -19.14 4.62
C LEU A 76 0.19 -20.67 4.60
N SER A 77 -1.04 -21.17 4.49
CA SER A 77 -1.32 -22.60 4.31
C SER A 77 -0.68 -23.14 3.01
N LYS A 78 -0.88 -22.45 1.87
CA LYS A 78 -0.23 -22.76 0.58
C LYS A 78 1.30 -22.72 0.71
N LEU A 79 1.87 -21.69 1.34
CA LEU A 79 3.33 -21.53 1.53
C LEU A 79 3.93 -22.62 2.44
N ASN A 80 3.27 -22.96 3.56
CA ASN A 80 3.74 -24.00 4.48
C ASN A 80 3.66 -25.39 3.84
N LYS A 81 2.57 -25.69 3.12
CA LYS A 81 2.36 -26.98 2.44
C LYS A 81 3.45 -27.26 1.40
N GLU A 82 3.83 -26.27 0.60
CA GLU A 82 4.90 -26.42 -0.39
C GLU A 82 6.31 -26.31 0.24
N GLY A 83 6.42 -26.21 1.57
CA GLY A 83 7.69 -26.14 2.29
C GLY A 83 8.50 -24.89 1.96
N VAL A 84 7.85 -23.72 1.88
CA VAL A 84 8.56 -22.43 1.87
C VAL A 84 9.13 -22.21 3.28
N THR A 85 10.40 -21.79 3.35
CA THR A 85 11.10 -21.56 4.63
C THR A 85 11.13 -20.08 4.98
N ASN A 86 11.44 -19.76 6.23
CA ASN A 86 11.52 -18.38 6.75
C ASN A 86 10.20 -17.59 6.59
N VAL A 87 9.06 -18.29 6.59
CA VAL A 87 7.70 -17.74 6.74
C VAL A 87 7.08 -18.29 8.04
N PRO A 88 6.06 -17.63 8.63
CA PRO A 88 5.33 -18.18 9.77
C PRO A 88 4.69 -19.55 9.47
N THR A 89 4.69 -20.43 10.45
CA THR A 89 3.95 -21.70 10.47
C THR A 89 2.54 -21.43 10.98
N LEU A 90 1.55 -21.60 10.11
CA LEU A 90 0.14 -21.46 10.42
C LEU A 90 -0.32 -22.53 11.44
N ILE A 91 -1.07 -22.10 12.46
CA ILE A 91 -1.73 -23.00 13.43
C ILE A 91 -3.23 -23.07 13.15
N VAL A 92 -3.88 -21.92 12.98
CA VAL A 92 -5.30 -21.78 12.66
C VAL A 92 -5.62 -20.33 12.25
N HIS A 93 -6.67 -20.13 11.46
CA HIS A 93 -7.23 -18.81 11.17
C HIS A 93 -8.75 -18.89 10.97
N GLY A 94 -9.39 -17.73 10.88
CA GLY A 94 -10.80 -17.62 10.53
C GLY A 94 -11.28 -16.17 10.63
N ASP A 95 -12.38 -15.89 9.95
CA ASP A 95 -13.16 -14.69 10.23
C ASP A 95 -13.90 -14.85 11.57
N VAL A 96 -14.18 -13.73 12.24
CA VAL A 96 -14.78 -13.71 13.57
C VAL A 96 -16.29 -13.58 13.40
N CYS A 97 -17.02 -14.62 13.77
CA CYS A 97 -18.49 -14.61 13.73
C CYS A 97 -19.12 -14.18 15.05
N GLU A 98 -20.33 -13.63 14.96
CA GLU A 98 -21.29 -13.53 16.05
C GLU A 98 -21.85 -14.90 16.45
N ARG A 99 -22.62 -14.94 17.55
CA ARG A 99 -23.20 -16.19 18.11
C ARG A 99 -24.18 -16.92 17.17
N ASP A 100 -24.72 -16.24 16.17
CA ASP A 100 -25.61 -16.79 15.14
C ASP A 100 -24.86 -17.26 13.88
N GLY A 101 -23.54 -17.06 13.81
CA GLY A 101 -22.69 -17.41 12.67
C GLY A 101 -22.43 -16.26 11.69
N THR A 102 -23.07 -15.09 11.86
CA THR A 102 -22.84 -13.92 10.99
C THR A 102 -21.41 -13.40 11.13
N GLU A 103 -20.68 -13.15 10.03
CA GLU A 103 -19.33 -12.54 10.09
C GLU A 103 -19.40 -11.12 10.68
N GLN A 104 -18.45 -10.75 11.53
CA GLN A 104 -18.36 -9.39 12.09
C GLN A 104 -17.81 -8.43 11.03
N GLU A 105 -18.68 -7.54 10.54
CA GLU A 105 -18.40 -6.55 9.51
C GLU A 105 -18.32 -5.11 10.06
N THR A 106 -17.59 -4.23 9.37
CA THR A 106 -17.67 -2.78 9.63
C THR A 106 -18.91 -2.16 8.96
N GLU A 107 -19.85 -1.65 9.77
CA GLU A 107 -20.98 -0.81 9.33
C GLU A 107 -20.56 0.44 8.54
N THR A 108 -19.30 0.87 8.67
CA THR A 108 -18.74 2.09 8.07
C THR A 108 -18.88 2.17 6.54
N SER A 109 -18.89 1.04 5.83
CA SER A 109 -19.12 1.03 4.37
C SER A 109 -20.57 1.37 4.00
N LYS A 110 -21.54 0.95 4.83
CA LYS A 110 -22.99 1.23 4.66
C LYS A 110 -23.33 2.71 4.90
N LEU A 111 -22.44 3.43 5.60
CA LEU A 111 -22.51 4.88 5.84
C LEU A 111 -21.70 5.71 4.84
N SER A 112 -21.09 5.09 3.82
CA SER A 112 -20.33 5.83 2.81
C SER A 112 -21.26 6.65 1.88
N PRO A 113 -20.92 7.90 1.50
CA PRO A 113 -21.75 8.70 0.58
C PRO A 113 -21.99 8.09 -0.81
N ALA A 114 -21.23 7.05 -1.20
CA ALA A 114 -21.46 6.28 -2.41
C ALA A 114 -22.54 5.18 -2.27
N TYR A 115 -22.97 4.86 -1.03
CA TYR A 115 -23.99 3.88 -0.74
C TYR A 115 -25.40 4.47 -0.90
N ARG A 116 -25.83 4.65 -2.15
CA ARG A 116 -27.27 4.73 -2.46
C ARG A 116 -27.89 3.34 -2.33
N ALA A 117 -28.55 3.08 -1.20
CA ALA A 117 -29.61 2.08 -1.14
C ALA A 117 -30.85 2.66 -1.86
N GLU A 118 -31.44 1.91 -2.80
CA GLU A 118 -32.56 2.43 -3.60
C GLU A 118 -33.88 2.54 -2.83
N ASN A 119 -33.99 1.88 -1.67
CA ASN A 119 -35.00 2.16 -0.65
C ASN A 119 -34.38 1.99 0.75
N PRO A 120 -34.18 3.07 1.54
CA PRO A 120 -33.84 2.93 2.95
C PRO A 120 -35.07 2.49 3.75
N PRO A 121 -34.96 1.49 4.65
CA PRO A 121 -36.04 1.18 5.59
C PRO A 121 -36.27 2.37 6.54
N PRO A 122 -37.51 2.61 7.02
CA PRO A 122 -37.82 3.77 7.86
C PRO A 122 -37.06 3.70 9.19
N VAL A 123 -36.13 4.64 9.39
CA VAL A 123 -35.25 4.68 10.57
C VAL A 123 -36.02 5.17 11.79
N THR A 124 -36.55 4.25 12.59
CA THR A 124 -37.22 4.56 13.86
C THR A 124 -36.20 4.95 14.93
N ILE A 125 -35.79 6.24 14.95
CA ILE A 125 -34.83 6.78 15.93
C ILE A 125 -35.45 6.78 17.34
N LYS A 126 -35.34 5.64 18.04
CA LYS A 126 -35.57 5.58 19.49
C LYS A 126 -34.42 6.31 20.19
N GLN A 127 -34.65 7.57 20.57
CA GLN A 127 -33.72 8.36 21.38
C GLN A 127 -33.45 7.67 22.73
N ARG A 128 -32.39 6.87 22.81
CA ARG A 128 -31.82 6.44 24.09
C ARG A 128 -31.21 7.66 24.75
N LYS A 129 -31.82 8.14 25.85
CA LYS A 129 -31.25 9.19 26.68
C LYS A 129 -29.85 8.77 27.13
N ILE A 130 -28.82 9.50 26.70
CA ILE A 130 -27.44 9.28 27.13
C ILE A 130 -27.35 9.71 28.59
N ILE A 131 -27.20 8.75 29.50
CA ILE A 131 -26.90 9.02 30.90
C ILE A 131 -25.42 9.44 30.96
N PRO A 132 -25.07 10.61 31.54
CA PRO A 132 -23.67 11.04 31.65
C PRO A 132 -22.82 10.00 32.41
N LEU A 133 -21.63 9.73 31.89
CA LEU A 133 -20.71 8.76 32.49
C LEU A 133 -20.25 9.29 33.86
N ARG A 134 -20.62 8.60 34.94
CA ARG A 134 -20.34 9.04 36.31
C ARG A 134 -18.85 8.89 36.60
N THR A 135 -18.16 10.00 36.88
CA THR A 135 -16.71 10.03 37.12
C THR A 135 -16.36 9.34 38.44
N SER A 136 -15.70 8.17 38.36
CA SER A 136 -15.24 7.42 39.52
C SER A 136 -13.87 7.91 40.00
N ARG A 137 -13.84 8.52 41.19
CA ARG A 137 -12.63 8.68 42.02
C ARG A 137 -12.82 7.79 43.26
N PRO A 138 -11.81 7.02 43.70
CA PRO A 138 -12.02 5.99 44.71
C PRO A 138 -12.03 6.54 46.15
N THR A 139 -12.95 6.02 46.97
CA THR A 139 -12.87 6.07 48.44
C THR A 139 -13.37 4.74 49.03
N THR A 140 -12.64 4.21 50.00
CA THR A 140 -12.89 2.92 50.66
C THR A 140 -13.82 3.08 51.87
N THR A 141 -14.83 2.20 52.03
CA THR A 141 -15.32 1.75 53.36
C THR A 141 -16.22 0.50 53.27
N VAL A 142 -15.77 -0.58 53.90
CA VAL A 142 -16.46 -1.52 54.81
C VAL A 142 -18.00 -1.69 54.72
N ALA A 143 -18.46 -2.95 54.66
CA ALA A 143 -19.87 -3.38 54.77
C ALA A 143 -20.29 -3.69 56.23
N PRO A 144 -21.58 -3.96 56.56
CA PRO A 144 -22.05 -5.36 56.49
C PRO A 144 -23.57 -5.61 56.23
N SER A 145 -23.88 -6.88 55.91
CA SER A 145 -25.09 -7.67 56.26
C SER A 145 -26.53 -7.13 56.10
N GLY A 146 -27.36 -7.91 55.39
CA GLY A 146 -28.83 -7.93 55.49
C GLY A 146 -29.44 -9.10 54.70
N GLN A 147 -30.46 -9.78 55.23
CA GLN A 147 -31.21 -10.89 54.58
C GLN A 147 -32.62 -10.43 54.20
N ASP A 148 -33.25 -11.05 53.19
CA ASP A 148 -34.58 -11.70 53.29
C ASP A 148 -35.07 -12.28 51.93
N VAL A 149 -36.34 -12.75 51.86
CA VAL A 149 -36.78 -13.94 51.07
C VAL A 149 -38.14 -13.78 50.33
N SER A 150 -38.48 -14.80 49.49
CA SER A 150 -39.80 -15.08 48.84
C SER A 150 -40.27 -14.18 47.68
N ALA A 151 -41.16 -14.58 46.75
CA ALA A 151 -41.57 -15.89 46.17
C ALA A 151 -42.54 -15.68 44.95
N ASP A 152 -42.90 -16.76 44.24
CA ASP A 152 -44.10 -16.96 43.37
C ASP A 152 -44.31 -16.15 42.03
N ILE A 153 -45.13 -16.57 41.03
CA ILE A 153 -45.32 -17.88 40.32
C ILE A 153 -46.18 -17.71 39.01
N ARG A 154 -46.18 -18.71 38.09
CA ARG A 154 -47.17 -19.05 36.99
C ARG A 154 -47.08 -18.49 35.53
N VAL A 155 -47.72 -19.25 34.61
CA VAL A 155 -47.83 -19.22 33.11
C VAL A 155 -49.05 -20.13 32.69
N PRO A 156 -49.48 -20.41 31.41
CA PRO A 156 -49.14 -19.94 30.04
C PRO A 156 -50.38 -19.24 29.36
N PRO A 157 -51.02 -19.53 28.15
CA PRO A 157 -50.92 -20.53 27.05
C PRO A 157 -50.81 -19.94 25.59
N LEU A 158 -51.62 -20.43 24.61
CA LEU A 158 -51.58 -20.31 23.10
C LEU A 158 -53.05 -20.41 22.51
N PRO A 159 -53.43 -20.57 21.19
CA PRO A 159 -52.68 -20.85 19.91
C PRO A 159 -53.21 -20.26 18.52
N ALA A 160 -52.53 -20.64 17.41
CA ALA A 160 -53.00 -20.82 15.98
C ALA A 160 -53.42 -19.57 15.11
N SER A 161 -53.54 -19.55 13.76
CA SER A 161 -53.65 -20.57 12.64
C SER A 161 -53.08 -20.08 11.25
N ALA A 162 -53.19 -20.88 10.17
CA ALA A 162 -52.84 -20.63 8.73
C ALA A 162 -53.74 -21.51 7.79
N PRO A 163 -53.53 -21.79 6.45
CA PRO A 163 -52.53 -21.34 5.43
C PRO A 163 -53.04 -21.14 3.93
N ALA A 164 -52.11 -20.91 2.96
CA ALA A 164 -52.11 -21.34 1.52
C ALA A 164 -53.12 -20.73 0.47
N VAL A 165 -53.10 -20.89 -0.88
CA VAL A 165 -52.13 -21.09 -2.03
C VAL A 165 -52.89 -20.90 -3.39
N GLY A 166 -52.27 -20.52 -4.53
CA GLY A 166 -52.84 -20.80 -5.89
C GLY A 166 -52.37 -19.94 -7.12
N ASN A 167 -52.23 -20.54 -8.33
CA ASN A 167 -51.93 -19.90 -9.65
C ASN A 167 -52.04 -20.93 -10.83
N PRO A 168 -52.67 -20.66 -12.02
CA PRO A 168 -51.95 -20.82 -13.34
C PRO A 168 -52.50 -20.11 -14.64
N PHE A 169 -51.59 -19.64 -15.53
CA PHE A 169 -51.58 -19.57 -17.05
C PHE A 169 -52.83 -19.04 -17.88
N THR A 170 -52.97 -19.02 -19.24
CA THR A 170 -52.20 -19.52 -20.44
C THR A 170 -52.54 -18.78 -21.80
N MET A 171 -51.57 -18.65 -22.73
CA MET A 171 -51.55 -18.62 -24.25
C MET A 171 -52.71 -18.08 -25.16
N ALA A 172 -52.39 -17.16 -26.12
CA ALA A 172 -52.75 -17.16 -27.58
C ALA A 172 -52.32 -15.87 -28.37
N SER A 173 -52.20 -15.91 -29.71
CA SER A 173 -51.99 -14.76 -30.65
C SER A 173 -52.31 -15.20 -32.11
N PRO A 174 -52.72 -14.32 -33.07
CA PRO A 174 -51.74 -13.56 -33.89
C PRO A 174 -52.20 -12.21 -34.53
N SER A 175 -51.22 -11.57 -35.23
CA SER A 175 -51.27 -10.62 -36.37
C SER A 175 -51.37 -9.07 -36.21
N ASP A 176 -50.46 -8.43 -36.97
CA ASP A 176 -50.49 -7.15 -37.69
C ASP A 176 -50.46 -5.73 -37.04
N LYS A 177 -49.43 -4.99 -37.50
CA LYS A 177 -49.35 -3.53 -37.76
C LYS A 177 -49.06 -2.55 -36.60
N ALA A 178 -47.75 -2.47 -36.31
CA ALA A 178 -46.95 -1.24 -36.30
C ALA A 178 -47.27 -0.07 -35.33
N GLY A 179 -46.27 0.28 -34.51
CA GLY A 179 -45.91 1.70 -34.37
C GLY A 179 -46.18 2.43 -33.06
N ARG A 180 -45.87 1.86 -31.89
CA ARG A 180 -45.54 2.65 -30.67
C ARG A 180 -44.62 1.88 -29.71
N GLY A 181 -43.94 2.61 -28.83
CA GLY A 181 -42.75 2.13 -28.11
C GLY A 181 -43.02 0.98 -27.13
N VAL A 182 -42.27 -0.11 -27.28
CA VAL A 182 -42.31 -1.26 -26.36
C VAL A 182 -41.65 -0.91 -25.03
N LYS A 183 -42.42 -1.03 -23.95
CA LYS A 183 -41.94 -1.00 -22.56
C LYS A 183 -41.14 -2.29 -22.32
N ARG A 184 -39.81 -2.24 -22.41
CA ARG A 184 -38.93 -3.42 -22.21
C ARG A 184 -39.07 -3.95 -20.77
N SER A 185 -39.05 -5.27 -20.63
CA SER A 185 -39.10 -5.98 -19.34
C SER A 185 -37.83 -5.75 -18.50
N ALA A 186 -37.92 -5.98 -17.20
CA ALA A 186 -36.95 -5.58 -16.19
C ALA A 186 -35.65 -6.42 -16.12
N GLU A 187 -35.21 -7.00 -17.25
CA GLU A 187 -34.10 -7.96 -17.30
C GLU A 187 -32.96 -7.53 -18.25
N ASN A 188 -33.07 -6.37 -18.92
CA ASN A 188 -32.11 -5.94 -19.95
C ASN A 188 -31.69 -4.46 -19.88
N VAL A 189 -31.67 -3.86 -18.67
CA VAL A 189 -30.99 -2.57 -18.41
C VAL A 189 -30.30 -2.59 -17.05
N VAL A 190 -29.24 -3.41 -16.91
CA VAL A 190 -28.14 -3.11 -15.97
C VAL A 190 -26.99 -2.51 -16.78
N ILE A 191 -27.23 -1.31 -17.33
CA ILE A 191 -26.14 -0.45 -17.79
C ILE A 191 -25.50 0.08 -16.51
N GLY A 192 -24.39 -0.54 -16.09
CA GLY A 192 -23.73 -0.19 -14.85
C GLY A 192 -23.28 1.27 -14.86
N GLU A 193 -23.73 2.05 -13.88
CA GLU A 193 -22.96 3.22 -13.45
C GLU A 193 -21.58 2.70 -13.02
N GLU A 194 -20.53 3.00 -13.79
CA GLU A 194 -19.14 2.68 -13.42
C GLU A 194 -18.70 3.53 -12.22
N ARG A 195 -19.21 3.18 -11.03
CA ARG A 195 -18.67 3.65 -9.74
C ARG A 195 -17.21 3.23 -9.71
N ARG A 196 -16.31 4.21 -9.77
CA ARG A 196 -14.86 3.96 -9.72
C ARG A 196 -14.56 3.16 -8.44
N PRO A 197 -14.03 1.92 -8.53
CA PRO A 197 -13.67 1.19 -7.34
C PRO A 197 -12.69 2.04 -6.51
N GLY A 198 -12.90 2.09 -5.19
CA GLY A 198 -12.18 3.01 -4.29
C GLY A 198 -12.92 4.31 -3.97
N SER A 199 -14.06 4.62 -4.61
CA SER A 199 -14.90 5.76 -4.21
C SER A 199 -15.81 5.41 -3.02
N GLY A 200 -15.23 5.15 -1.84
CA GLY A 200 -15.98 4.88 -0.61
C GLY A 200 -15.10 4.47 0.57
N LEU A 201 -15.68 4.42 1.77
CA LEU A 201 -15.02 3.84 2.94
C LEU A 201 -15.00 2.32 2.78
N ARG A 202 -13.83 1.69 2.98
CA ARG A 202 -13.64 0.26 2.73
C ARG A 202 -14.56 -0.58 3.62
N HIS A 203 -15.08 -1.65 3.05
CA HIS A 203 -15.77 -2.70 3.79
C HIS A 203 -14.73 -3.68 4.35
N MET A 204 -14.82 -3.98 5.64
CA MET A 204 -13.84 -4.78 6.36
C MET A 204 -14.56 -5.88 7.16
N VAL A 205 -13.96 -7.07 7.19
CA VAL A 205 -14.37 -8.20 8.03
C VAL A 205 -13.34 -8.41 9.14
N HIS A 206 -13.80 -8.73 10.34
CA HIS A 206 -12.94 -9.05 11.48
C HIS A 206 -12.33 -10.44 11.31
N TYR A 207 -11.01 -10.55 11.42
CA TYR A 207 -10.24 -11.73 11.08
C TYR A 207 -9.19 -12.03 12.15
N ARG A 208 -8.96 -13.33 12.41
CA ARG A 208 -7.93 -13.83 13.31
C ARG A 208 -7.04 -14.86 12.64
N ILE A 209 -5.75 -14.77 12.93
CA ILE A 209 -4.75 -15.74 12.50
C ILE A 209 -3.76 -16.03 13.63
N VAL A 210 -3.42 -17.30 13.80
CA VAL A 210 -2.50 -17.80 14.82
C VAL A 210 -1.34 -18.52 14.15
N VAL A 211 -0.12 -18.16 14.51
CA VAL A 211 1.13 -18.73 13.99
C VAL A 211 2.06 -19.18 15.13
N ALA A 212 2.91 -20.16 14.86
CA ALA A 212 3.74 -20.80 15.88
C ALA A 212 4.94 -19.96 16.36
N GLU A 213 5.44 -19.07 15.51
CA GLU A 213 6.66 -18.32 15.72
C GLU A 213 6.44 -17.09 16.61
N LEU A 214 7.44 -16.81 17.44
CA LEU A 214 7.45 -15.71 18.40
C LEU A 214 8.71 -14.87 18.19
N CYS A 215 8.65 -14.02 17.17
CA CYS A 215 9.77 -13.23 16.69
C CYS A 215 9.97 -11.92 17.47
N LEU A 216 11.15 -11.34 17.32
CA LEU A 216 11.48 -9.96 17.67
C LEU A 216 11.27 -9.05 16.44
N PRO A 217 11.08 -7.72 16.61
CA PRO A 217 11.06 -6.78 15.49
C PRO A 217 12.41 -6.72 14.76
N SER A 218 12.42 -6.29 13.50
CA SER A 218 13.65 -6.06 12.72
C SER A 218 14.64 -5.10 13.41
N THR A 219 14.19 -4.21 14.29
CA THR A 219 15.04 -3.26 15.03
C THR A 219 15.84 -3.89 16.18
N ALA A 220 15.81 -5.22 16.34
CA ALA A 220 16.43 -5.94 17.46
C ALA A 220 17.72 -6.69 17.09
N PHE A 221 18.34 -6.43 15.94
CA PHE A 221 19.66 -6.97 15.63
C PHE A 221 20.77 -6.30 16.44
N THR A 222 21.88 -7.02 16.64
CA THR A 222 23.04 -6.56 17.44
C THR A 222 24.33 -6.43 16.64
N SER A 223 24.27 -6.59 15.32
CA SER A 223 25.33 -6.26 14.36
C SER A 223 24.74 -6.16 12.94
N GLY A 224 25.41 -5.44 12.06
CA GLY A 224 25.08 -5.32 10.63
C GLY A 224 25.15 -6.66 9.91
N ARG A 225 26.00 -7.59 10.38
CA ARG A 225 26.03 -8.98 9.87
C ARG A 225 24.75 -9.73 10.20
N THR A 226 24.26 -9.61 11.44
CA THR A 226 22.95 -10.18 11.82
C THR A 226 21.84 -9.57 10.98
N TRP A 227 21.86 -8.26 10.72
CA TRP A 227 20.88 -7.63 9.84
C TRP A 227 20.93 -8.18 8.41
N ALA A 228 22.12 -8.31 7.81
CA ALA A 228 22.28 -8.89 6.47
C ALA A 228 21.79 -10.36 6.39
N LEU A 229 22.02 -11.16 7.44
CA LEU A 229 21.52 -12.54 7.51
C LEU A 229 20.00 -12.62 7.69
N VAL A 230 19.40 -11.68 8.41
CA VAL A 230 17.93 -11.53 8.52
C VAL A 230 17.32 -11.18 7.16
N VAL A 231 17.88 -10.20 6.44
CA VAL A 231 17.41 -9.82 5.09
C VAL A 231 17.58 -10.98 4.10
N LEU A 232 18.71 -11.68 4.11
CA LEU A 232 18.93 -12.91 3.33
C LEU A 232 17.87 -13.99 3.62
N SER A 233 17.48 -14.17 4.88
CA SER A 233 16.45 -15.16 5.24
C SER A 233 15.08 -14.80 4.65
N CYS A 234 14.69 -13.52 4.67
CA CYS A 234 13.42 -13.06 4.09
C CYS A 234 13.45 -13.05 2.55
N LEU A 235 14.61 -12.82 1.93
CA LEU A 235 14.81 -13.00 0.48
C LEU A 235 14.61 -14.47 0.07
N GLN A 236 15.08 -15.43 0.88
CA GLN A 236 14.82 -16.87 0.67
C GLN A 236 13.33 -17.22 0.83
N ALA A 237 12.63 -16.58 1.78
CA ALA A 237 11.18 -16.73 1.94
C ALA A 237 10.43 -16.29 0.66
N HIS A 238 10.74 -15.09 0.15
CA HIS A 238 10.15 -14.60 -1.09
C HIS A 238 10.55 -15.47 -2.29
N GLN A 239 11.81 -15.92 -2.40
CA GLN A 239 12.22 -16.83 -3.47
C GLN A 239 11.34 -18.09 -3.47
N GLY A 240 11.21 -18.76 -2.31
CA GLY A 240 10.37 -19.96 -2.19
C GLY A 240 8.91 -19.71 -2.53
N ALA A 241 8.34 -18.59 -2.07
CA ALA A 241 6.96 -18.19 -2.39
C ALA A 241 6.74 -17.97 -3.91
N TYR A 242 7.68 -17.34 -4.60
CA TYR A 242 7.58 -17.06 -6.03
C TYR A 242 7.85 -18.30 -6.89
N GLU A 243 8.91 -19.04 -6.59
CA GLU A 243 9.32 -20.21 -7.38
C GLU A 243 8.34 -21.37 -7.22
N LYS A 244 7.95 -21.70 -5.98
CA LYS A 244 7.04 -22.83 -5.70
C LYS A 244 5.57 -22.45 -5.85
N CYS A 245 5.14 -21.34 -5.24
CA CYS A 245 3.73 -21.02 -5.07
C CYS A 245 3.20 -19.95 -6.04
N LYS A 246 4.07 -19.34 -6.86
CA LYS A 246 3.78 -18.22 -7.78
C LYS A 246 3.34 -16.92 -7.08
N ILE A 247 3.73 -16.73 -5.82
CA ILE A 247 3.30 -15.60 -4.98
C ILE A 247 4.35 -14.48 -4.90
N ILE A 248 3.88 -13.23 -5.00
CA ILE A 248 4.61 -12.00 -4.64
C ILE A 248 3.95 -11.37 -3.39
N HIS A 249 4.73 -10.77 -2.49
CA HIS A 249 4.27 -10.28 -1.18
C HIS A 249 3.61 -8.89 -1.23
N ARG A 250 4.11 -7.99 -2.07
CA ARG A 250 3.63 -6.61 -2.32
C ARG A 250 3.64 -5.65 -1.11
N ASP A 251 4.26 -6.03 0.00
CA ASP A 251 4.44 -5.18 1.19
C ASP A 251 5.71 -5.55 1.98
N ILE A 252 6.85 -5.57 1.30
CA ILE A 252 8.16 -5.71 1.97
C ILE A 252 8.41 -4.44 2.79
N SER A 253 8.47 -4.58 4.12
CA SER A 253 8.59 -3.46 5.04
C SER A 253 9.40 -3.81 6.30
N VAL A 254 9.88 -2.79 7.01
CA VAL A 254 10.57 -2.91 8.31
C VAL A 254 9.69 -3.61 9.37
N GLY A 255 8.37 -3.49 9.30
CA GLY A 255 7.44 -4.17 10.21
C GLY A 255 7.17 -5.62 9.85
N ASN A 256 7.23 -5.95 8.55
CA ASN A 256 6.88 -7.25 8.00
C ASN A 256 8.07 -8.22 7.95
N MET A 257 9.28 -7.72 8.20
CA MET A 257 10.49 -8.51 8.40
C MET A 257 10.79 -8.64 9.90
N LEU A 258 10.74 -9.86 10.43
CA LEU A 258 10.90 -10.16 11.85
C LEU A 258 12.14 -11.04 12.10
N ILE A 259 12.64 -11.09 13.33
CA ILE A 259 13.85 -11.84 13.72
C ILE A 259 13.46 -13.02 14.62
N ILE A 260 13.84 -14.26 14.25
CA ILE A 260 13.66 -15.45 15.08
C ILE A 260 15.00 -16.01 15.59
N PRO A 261 15.21 -16.13 16.93
CA PRO A 261 16.35 -16.86 17.47
C PRO A 261 16.18 -18.37 17.26
N THR A 262 17.03 -18.95 16.42
CA THR A 262 17.08 -20.40 16.15
C THR A 262 18.26 -21.03 16.89
N LEU A 263 18.05 -22.12 17.63
CA LEU A 263 19.18 -22.88 18.19
C LEU A 263 19.94 -23.60 17.08
N LEU A 264 21.25 -23.38 16.99
CA LEU A 264 22.14 -24.17 16.14
C LEU A 264 22.57 -25.41 16.92
N LEU A 265 22.21 -26.60 16.44
CA LEU A 265 22.58 -27.87 17.05
C LEU A 265 23.69 -28.55 16.24
N GLY A 266 24.64 -29.18 16.93
CA GLY A 266 25.64 -30.06 16.32
C GLY A 266 25.08 -31.45 16.03
N SER A 267 25.86 -32.28 15.33
CA SER A 267 25.52 -33.67 15.01
C SER A 267 25.28 -34.57 16.23
N ASN A 268 25.78 -34.16 17.40
CA ASN A 268 25.57 -34.81 18.71
C ASN A 268 24.44 -34.17 19.53
N GLY A 269 23.60 -33.31 18.93
CA GLY A 269 22.52 -32.59 19.61
C GLY A 269 22.96 -31.44 20.54
N LYS A 270 24.28 -31.22 20.74
CA LYS A 270 24.78 -30.11 21.55
C LYS A 270 24.44 -28.77 20.90
N ILE A 271 23.97 -27.80 21.68
CA ILE A 271 23.81 -26.42 21.23
C ILE A 271 25.20 -25.83 20.94
N LEU A 272 25.42 -25.44 19.68
CA LEU A 272 26.62 -24.75 19.20
C LEU A 272 26.47 -23.21 19.30
N GLY A 273 25.24 -22.70 19.29
CA GLY A 273 24.97 -21.26 19.44
C GLY A 273 23.53 -20.90 19.11
N VAL A 274 23.27 -19.60 18.97
CA VAL A 274 21.99 -19.04 18.50
C VAL A 274 22.21 -18.36 17.16
N LEU A 275 21.50 -18.81 16.13
CA LEU A 275 21.43 -18.16 14.83
C LEU A 275 20.16 -17.31 14.74
N TRP A 276 20.32 -16.00 14.59
CA TRP A 276 19.24 -15.06 14.36
C TRP A 276 18.87 -15.08 12.88
N LYS A 277 17.70 -15.64 12.55
CA LYS A 277 17.16 -15.69 11.18
C LYS A 277 16.09 -14.63 10.98
N GLY A 278 15.85 -14.26 9.73
CA GLY A 278 14.66 -13.49 9.36
C GLY A 278 13.44 -14.39 9.16
N VAL A 279 12.26 -13.84 9.43
CA VAL A 279 10.95 -14.38 9.06
C VAL A 279 10.18 -13.28 8.32
N LEU A 280 9.62 -13.60 7.16
CA LEU A 280 8.79 -12.69 6.37
C LEU A 280 7.31 -12.95 6.66
N SER A 281 6.61 -11.96 7.21
CA SER A 281 5.24 -12.03 7.72
C SER A 281 4.33 -10.95 7.14
N ASP A 282 3.02 -11.06 7.38
CA ASP A 282 1.98 -10.18 6.83
C ASP A 282 1.70 -10.37 5.33
N TRP A 283 1.40 -11.63 4.97
CA TRP A 283 1.06 -12.04 3.62
C TRP A 283 -0.39 -11.63 3.20
N GLU A 284 -1.04 -10.73 3.95
CA GLU A 284 -2.41 -10.25 3.67
C GLU A 284 -2.52 -9.48 2.34
N LEU A 285 -1.41 -8.92 1.85
CA LEU A 285 -1.31 -8.23 0.56
C LEU A 285 -0.68 -9.10 -0.53
N ALA A 286 -0.33 -10.34 -0.24
CA ALA A 286 0.25 -11.24 -1.22
C ALA A 286 -0.71 -11.51 -2.39
N LYS A 287 -0.17 -11.82 -3.56
CA LYS A 287 -0.94 -12.25 -4.74
C LYS A 287 -0.16 -13.27 -5.56
N ASP A 288 -0.91 -14.19 -6.16
CA ASP A 288 -0.43 -15.05 -7.24
C ASP A 288 -0.18 -14.20 -8.52
N VAL A 289 0.96 -14.40 -9.18
CA VAL A 289 1.41 -13.54 -10.29
C VAL A 289 0.65 -13.76 -11.61
N ASP A 290 0.03 -14.93 -11.77
CA ASP A 290 -0.76 -15.24 -12.97
C ASP A 290 -2.14 -14.57 -12.93
N VAL A 291 -2.56 -14.03 -11.75
CA VAL A 291 -3.86 -13.37 -11.55
C VAL A 291 -3.80 -11.88 -11.95
N ALA A 292 -3.84 -11.63 -13.26
CA ALA A 292 -3.84 -10.29 -13.84
C ALA A 292 -5.01 -9.36 -13.42
N PHE A 293 -6.08 -9.90 -12.82
CA PHE A 293 -7.37 -9.20 -12.60
C PHE A 293 -7.83 -9.08 -11.13
N ALA A 294 -6.94 -9.13 -10.15
CA ALA A 294 -7.31 -8.89 -8.74
C ALA A 294 -7.49 -7.38 -8.42
N ARG A 295 -8.72 -6.88 -8.59
CA ARG A 295 -9.15 -5.46 -8.57
C ARG A 295 -9.01 -4.73 -7.21
N GLN A 296 -7.79 -4.51 -6.73
CA GLN A 296 -7.52 -3.50 -5.70
C GLN A 296 -7.24 -2.14 -6.37
N PRO A 297 -8.11 -1.13 -6.21
CA PRO A 297 -8.02 0.15 -6.94
C PRO A 297 -7.02 1.14 -6.33
N GLU A 298 -6.57 0.86 -5.11
CA GLU A 298 -5.66 1.71 -4.35
C GLU A 298 -4.25 1.12 -4.35
N ARG A 299 -3.26 2.04 -4.36
CA ARG A 299 -1.85 1.73 -4.18
C ARG A 299 -1.66 0.95 -2.87
N THR A 300 -1.24 -0.31 -2.98
CA THR A 300 -1.01 -1.22 -1.84
C THR A 300 0.50 -1.37 -1.56
N GLY A 301 0.86 -1.63 -0.30
CA GLY A 301 2.25 -1.68 0.18
C GLY A 301 2.73 -0.39 0.87
N THR A 302 3.72 -0.53 1.74
CA THR A 302 4.29 0.54 2.57
C THR A 302 5.15 1.50 1.76
N TRP A 303 4.66 2.72 1.50
CA TRP A 303 5.26 3.69 0.57
C TRP A 303 6.78 3.85 0.72
N GLN A 304 7.28 4.00 1.95
CA GLN A 304 8.71 4.24 2.21
C GLN A 304 9.60 3.21 1.49
N PHE A 305 9.16 1.95 1.41
CA PHE A 305 9.94 0.84 0.91
C PHE A 305 9.62 0.44 -0.54
N MET A 306 8.57 0.98 -1.16
CA MET A 306 8.23 0.66 -2.54
C MET A 306 9.34 1.07 -3.53
N SER A 307 9.50 0.29 -4.62
CA SER A 307 10.45 0.54 -5.70
C SER A 307 10.19 1.85 -6.44
N LEU A 308 11.20 2.44 -7.07
CA LEU A 308 11.07 3.62 -7.94
C LEU A 308 10.11 3.37 -9.13
N HIS A 309 10.08 2.15 -9.68
CA HIS A 309 9.18 1.78 -10.77
C HIS A 309 7.72 1.74 -10.29
N SER A 310 7.41 1.07 -9.18
CA SER A 310 6.07 1.12 -8.58
C SER A 310 5.73 2.54 -8.07
N LEU A 311 6.74 3.29 -7.60
CA LEU A 311 6.84 4.76 -7.52
C LEU A 311 6.05 5.45 -8.64
N MET A 312 6.55 5.29 -9.86
CA MET A 312 6.13 6.00 -11.07
C MET A 312 4.95 5.37 -11.82
N HIS A 313 4.71 4.06 -11.66
CA HIS A 313 3.74 3.29 -12.44
C HIS A 313 2.75 2.51 -11.54
N PRO A 314 1.95 3.18 -10.69
CA PRO A 314 1.09 2.52 -9.69
C PRO A 314 -0.07 1.67 -10.26
N THR A 315 -0.23 1.63 -11.59
CA THR A 315 -1.22 0.81 -12.30
C THR A 315 -0.62 -0.45 -12.93
N LEU A 316 0.70 -0.67 -12.85
CA LEU A 316 1.35 -1.89 -13.32
C LEU A 316 1.47 -2.93 -12.19
N PRO A 317 1.47 -4.23 -12.50
CA PRO A 317 1.78 -5.27 -11.52
C PRO A 317 3.17 -5.07 -10.89
N VAL A 318 3.29 -5.39 -9.61
CA VAL A 318 4.58 -5.42 -8.89
C VAL A 318 5.38 -6.62 -9.39
N THR A 319 6.64 -6.42 -9.79
CA THR A 319 7.53 -7.48 -10.28
C THR A 319 8.52 -7.94 -9.21
N VAL A 320 9.14 -9.12 -9.39
CA VAL A 320 10.21 -9.61 -8.50
C VAL A 320 11.30 -8.55 -8.27
N ALA A 321 11.70 -7.85 -9.33
CA ALA A 321 12.70 -6.79 -9.26
C ALA A 321 12.28 -5.59 -8.38
N ASP A 322 10.98 -5.32 -8.25
CA ASP A 322 10.45 -4.26 -7.39
C ASP A 322 10.47 -4.66 -5.91
N GLU A 323 10.17 -5.92 -5.61
CA GLU A 323 10.28 -6.48 -4.25
C GLU A 323 11.75 -6.58 -3.82
N LEU A 324 12.66 -6.93 -4.74
CA LEU A 324 14.11 -6.92 -4.51
C LEU A 324 14.63 -5.50 -4.21
N GLU A 325 14.14 -4.47 -4.91
CA GLU A 325 14.43 -3.07 -4.56
C GLU A 325 13.81 -2.70 -3.20
N SER A 326 12.65 -3.26 -2.86
CA SER A 326 11.98 -3.03 -1.57
C SER A 326 12.75 -3.65 -0.39
N PHE A 327 13.36 -4.83 -0.58
CA PHE A 327 14.33 -5.40 0.37
C PHE A 327 15.56 -4.50 0.54
N PHE A 328 16.05 -3.86 -0.53
CA PHE A 328 17.14 -2.89 -0.44
C PHE A 328 16.73 -1.63 0.34
N HIS A 329 15.53 -1.09 0.09
CA HIS A 329 15.00 0.06 0.85
C HIS A 329 14.89 -0.26 2.35
N VAL A 330 14.44 -1.47 2.72
CA VAL A 330 14.40 -1.92 4.12
C VAL A 330 15.80 -2.13 4.71
N LEU A 331 16.73 -2.75 3.97
CA LEU A 331 18.14 -2.90 4.37
C LEU A 331 18.76 -1.55 4.73
N LEU A 332 18.67 -0.58 3.82
CA LEU A 332 19.25 0.76 3.95
C LEU A 332 18.64 1.55 5.12
N TYR A 333 17.31 1.51 5.28
CA TYR A 333 16.62 2.23 6.36
C TYR A 333 17.11 1.80 7.74
N ASN A 334 17.16 0.49 8.00
CA ASN A 334 17.64 -0.03 9.27
C ASN A 334 19.16 0.09 9.42
N ALA A 335 19.94 0.05 8.33
CA ALA A 335 21.38 0.31 8.37
C ALA A 335 21.67 1.76 8.84
N LEU A 336 21.06 2.77 8.21
CA LEU A 336 21.15 4.18 8.64
C LEU A 336 20.71 4.38 10.09
N ARG A 337 19.60 3.77 10.48
CA ARG A 337 19.01 3.95 11.82
C ARG A 337 19.87 3.39 12.96
N PHE A 338 20.66 2.34 12.70
CA PHE A 338 21.33 1.56 13.76
C PHE A 338 22.81 1.23 13.56
N LEU A 339 23.45 1.46 12.41
CA LEU A 339 24.88 1.12 12.20
C LEU A 339 25.80 2.34 12.20
N LEU A 340 27.05 2.17 12.63
CA LEU A 340 28.08 3.21 12.54
C LEU A 340 28.26 3.66 11.08
N HIS A 341 28.20 4.97 10.85
CA HIS A 341 28.37 5.63 9.55
C HIS A 341 28.79 7.09 9.76
N ASN A 342 29.26 7.74 8.70
CA ASN A 342 29.73 9.13 8.72
C ASN A 342 28.65 10.19 8.96
N PHE A 343 27.44 10.06 8.38
CA PHE A 343 26.40 11.10 8.47
C PHE A 343 26.09 11.50 9.93
N GLU A 344 26.24 12.79 10.27
CA GLU A 344 25.93 13.34 11.60
C GLU A 344 24.45 13.19 11.96
N SER A 345 23.56 13.53 11.03
CA SER A 345 22.11 13.40 11.21
C SER A 345 21.45 12.76 9.99
N ILE A 346 20.69 11.69 10.23
CA ILE A 346 19.90 11.00 9.20
C ILE A 346 18.50 11.60 9.01
N HIS A 347 18.07 12.56 9.85
CA HIS A 347 16.68 13.04 9.84
C HIS A 347 16.26 13.63 8.48
N THR A 348 17.09 14.51 7.90
CA THR A 348 16.86 15.12 6.58
C THR A 348 16.85 14.07 5.49
N PHE A 349 17.85 13.17 5.45
CA PHE A 349 17.93 12.11 4.47
C PHE A 349 16.72 11.14 4.54
N ILE A 350 16.31 10.74 5.75
CA ILE A 350 15.16 9.85 5.94
C ILE A 350 13.86 10.53 5.46
N GLN A 351 13.66 11.80 5.81
CA GLN A 351 12.52 12.58 5.33
C GLN A 351 12.54 12.68 3.80
N GLU A 352 13.67 12.99 3.19
CA GLU A 352 13.79 13.17 1.74
C GLU A 352 13.68 11.88 0.94
N TYR A 353 14.28 10.80 1.41
CA TYR A 353 14.38 9.55 0.66
C TYR A 353 13.13 8.67 0.85
N PHE A 354 12.66 8.52 2.08
CA PHE A 354 11.58 7.58 2.41
C PHE A 354 10.22 8.27 2.52
N ASP A 355 10.15 9.44 3.17
CA ASP A 355 8.86 10.07 3.48
C ASP A 355 8.32 11.02 2.40
N ASN A 356 9.18 11.84 1.79
CA ASN A 356 8.80 12.81 0.76
C ASN A 356 8.28 12.15 -0.53
N ALA A 357 7.51 12.92 -1.30
CA ALA A 357 6.96 12.54 -2.59
C ALA A 357 6.98 13.73 -3.57
N THR A 358 7.14 13.46 -4.86
CA THR A 358 6.94 14.48 -5.91
C THR A 358 5.50 14.37 -6.42
N VAL A 359 4.86 15.49 -6.78
CA VAL A 359 3.55 15.47 -7.44
C VAL A 359 3.73 15.66 -8.95
N THR A 360 3.16 14.76 -9.75
CA THR A 360 3.16 14.86 -11.22
C THR A 360 2.17 15.91 -11.72
N PRO A 361 2.28 16.40 -12.97
CA PRO A 361 1.27 17.30 -13.57
C PRO A 361 -0.16 16.75 -13.61
N LYS A 362 -0.33 15.42 -13.45
CA LYS A 362 -1.64 14.74 -13.33
C LYS A 362 -2.15 14.64 -11.88
N LEU A 363 -1.53 15.37 -10.95
CA LEU A 363 -1.78 15.37 -9.49
C LEU A 363 -1.56 14.01 -8.78
N VAL A 364 -0.92 13.04 -9.46
CA VAL A 364 -0.53 11.75 -8.87
C VAL A 364 0.80 11.91 -8.13
N GLN A 365 0.87 11.48 -6.87
CA GLN A 365 2.13 11.40 -6.10
C GLN A 365 3.03 10.29 -6.67
N THR A 366 4.33 10.55 -6.72
CA THR A 366 5.40 9.64 -7.13
C THR A 366 6.64 9.83 -6.23
N ALA A 367 7.71 9.08 -6.46
CA ALA A 367 8.94 9.11 -5.68
C ALA A 367 9.50 10.52 -5.45
N SER A 368 10.24 10.72 -4.37
CA SER A 368 11.03 11.93 -4.16
C SER A 368 12.17 12.06 -5.19
N ARG A 369 12.69 13.27 -5.36
CA ARG A 369 13.88 13.52 -6.19
C ARG A 369 15.09 12.73 -5.66
N THR A 370 15.27 12.71 -4.34
CA THR A 370 16.37 12.05 -3.63
C THR A 370 16.36 10.53 -3.85
N LYS A 371 15.22 9.84 -3.64
CA LYS A 371 15.10 8.40 -3.98
C LYS A 371 15.36 8.14 -5.46
N LYS A 372 14.84 8.99 -6.35
CA LYS A 372 15.08 8.86 -7.80
C LYS A 372 16.56 9.05 -8.17
N SER A 373 17.26 9.99 -7.53
CA SER A 373 18.69 10.23 -7.78
C SER A 373 19.49 8.98 -7.44
N VAL A 374 19.49 8.58 -6.16
CA VAL A 374 20.23 7.43 -5.62
C VAL A 374 20.04 6.15 -6.44
N ILE A 375 18.79 5.81 -6.76
CA ILE A 375 18.45 4.56 -7.48
C ILE A 375 18.85 4.60 -8.97
N THR A 376 19.24 5.76 -9.51
CA THR A 376 19.70 5.91 -10.91
C THR A 376 21.18 6.31 -11.06
N THR A 377 21.78 6.95 -10.05
CA THR A 377 23.23 7.24 -9.99
C THR A 377 24.02 6.12 -9.35
N GLY A 378 23.49 5.52 -8.26
CA GLY A 378 24.19 4.55 -7.42
C GLY A 378 24.96 5.16 -6.26
N GLN A 379 24.81 6.46 -6.03
CA GLN A 379 25.41 7.21 -4.92
C GLN A 379 24.35 7.53 -3.87
N ILE A 380 24.73 7.49 -2.58
CA ILE A 380 23.89 7.93 -1.46
C ILE A 380 24.62 9.09 -0.80
N GLU A 381 24.06 10.30 -0.86
CA GLU A 381 24.69 11.53 -0.37
C GLU A 381 23.84 12.19 0.73
N SER A 382 24.51 12.96 1.59
CA SER A 382 23.88 13.81 2.61
C SER A 382 23.36 15.12 1.99
N GLY A 383 22.88 16.06 2.82
CA GLY A 383 22.53 17.40 2.36
C GLY A 383 23.75 18.30 2.05
N ASP A 384 24.94 17.84 2.43
CA ASP A 384 26.22 18.55 2.35
C ASP A 384 27.18 17.85 1.37
N ASP A 385 26.63 17.15 0.37
CA ASP A 385 27.31 16.35 -0.66
C ASP A 385 28.24 15.22 -0.13
N GLU A 386 28.19 14.88 1.16
CA GLU A 386 28.98 13.78 1.72
C GLU A 386 28.40 12.41 1.30
N VAL A 387 29.22 11.53 0.71
CA VAL A 387 28.81 10.17 0.33
C VAL A 387 28.75 9.26 1.57
N LEU A 388 27.65 8.50 1.72
CA LEU A 388 27.44 7.56 2.82
C LEU A 388 28.51 6.46 2.86
N SER A 389 29.19 6.35 4.00
CA SER A 389 30.08 5.25 4.32
C SER A 389 29.77 4.68 5.70
N PHE A 390 29.49 3.38 5.77
CA PHE A 390 29.42 2.64 7.02
C PHE A 390 30.84 2.41 7.55
N LEU A 391 31.00 2.62 8.85
CA LEU A 391 32.30 2.64 9.53
C LEU A 391 32.50 1.36 10.34
N GLN A 392 33.75 0.87 10.39
CA GLN A 392 34.14 -0.15 11.35
C GLN A 392 34.21 0.43 12.78
N PRO A 393 34.05 -0.39 13.83
CA PRO A 393 34.38 0.00 15.20
C PRO A 393 35.85 0.40 15.34
N MET A 394 36.17 1.25 16.32
CA MET A 394 37.57 1.66 16.57
C MET A 394 38.48 0.45 16.82
N GLY A 395 39.62 0.41 16.13
CA GLY A 395 40.59 -0.69 16.22
C GLY A 395 40.33 -1.85 15.26
N ILE A 396 39.41 -1.70 14.28
CA ILE A 396 39.21 -2.65 13.18
C ILE A 396 39.48 -1.93 11.85
N ASP A 397 40.48 -2.41 11.12
CA ASP A 397 40.89 -1.82 9.84
C ASP A 397 39.98 -2.21 8.66
N GLY A 398 39.93 -1.34 7.65
CA GLY A 398 39.22 -1.55 6.39
C GLY A 398 37.79 -1.02 6.35
N GLU A 399 37.11 -1.23 5.23
CA GLU A 399 35.71 -0.82 5.06
C GLU A 399 34.74 -1.75 5.81
N HIS A 400 33.58 -1.21 6.22
CA HIS A 400 32.50 -2.02 6.76
C HIS A 400 31.78 -2.78 5.63
N PRO A 401 31.55 -4.11 5.71
CA PRO A 401 30.99 -4.90 4.60
C PRO A 401 29.60 -4.47 4.08
N MET A 402 28.86 -3.68 4.85
CA MET A 402 27.61 -3.05 4.40
C MET A 402 27.84 -2.14 3.18
N ASN A 403 29.02 -1.52 3.03
CA ASN A 403 29.38 -0.70 1.87
C ASN A 403 29.42 -1.53 0.58
N GLU A 404 30.10 -2.69 0.61
CA GLU A 404 30.14 -3.60 -0.55
C GLU A 404 28.74 -4.11 -0.90
N LEU A 405 27.94 -4.50 0.12
CA LEU A 405 26.59 -5.00 -0.05
C LEU A 405 25.68 -3.95 -0.72
N ILE A 406 25.64 -2.73 -0.20
CA ILE A 406 24.82 -1.63 -0.74
C ILE A 406 25.28 -1.26 -2.15
N ARG A 407 26.59 -1.12 -2.38
CA ARG A 407 27.15 -0.78 -3.70
C ARG A 407 26.81 -1.83 -4.76
N ARG A 408 26.93 -3.13 -4.44
CA ARG A 408 26.60 -4.24 -5.37
C ARG A 408 25.11 -4.32 -5.68
N LEU A 409 24.25 -4.01 -4.71
CA LEU A 409 22.80 -3.94 -4.93
C LEU A 409 22.41 -2.74 -5.80
N LEU A 410 22.97 -1.55 -5.53
CA LEU A 410 22.75 -0.35 -6.34
C LEU A 410 23.23 -0.52 -7.79
N GLU A 411 24.31 -1.28 -8.04
CA GLU A 411 24.77 -1.59 -9.40
C GLU A 411 23.66 -2.29 -10.23
N LEU A 412 22.94 -3.24 -9.62
CA LEU A 412 21.81 -3.94 -10.26
C LEU A 412 20.63 -3.00 -10.55
N PHE A 413 20.25 -2.15 -9.58
CA PHE A 413 19.11 -1.25 -9.75
C PHE A 413 19.40 -0.13 -10.75
N CYS A 414 20.60 0.45 -10.72
CA CYS A 414 21.01 1.46 -11.70
C CYS A 414 21.00 0.91 -13.13
N ALA A 415 21.47 -0.33 -13.32
CA ALA A 415 21.36 -1.04 -14.60
C ALA A 415 19.89 -1.19 -15.05
N ARG A 416 18.99 -1.66 -14.15
CA ARG A 416 17.54 -1.74 -14.41
C ARG A 416 16.96 -0.40 -14.84
N TYR A 417 17.27 0.71 -14.16
CA TYR A 417 16.69 2.00 -14.53
C TYR A 417 17.32 2.66 -15.76
N ARG A 418 18.57 2.33 -16.13
CA ARG A 418 19.13 2.69 -17.44
C ARG A 418 18.37 1.97 -18.56
N VAL A 419 18.13 0.66 -18.42
CA VAL A 419 17.37 -0.14 -19.38
C VAL A 419 15.92 0.36 -19.50
N LEU A 420 15.19 0.49 -18.38
CA LEU A 420 13.79 0.97 -18.39
C LEU A 420 13.66 2.40 -18.97
N LYS A 421 14.63 3.29 -18.72
CA LYS A 421 14.65 4.65 -19.31
C LYS A 421 14.81 4.60 -20.82
N TRP A 422 15.72 3.75 -21.33
CA TRP A 422 15.96 3.55 -22.76
C TRP A 422 14.75 2.92 -23.46
N GLU A 423 14.18 1.85 -22.89
CA GLU A 423 12.98 1.19 -23.41
C GLU A 423 11.78 2.15 -23.46
N ALA A 424 11.56 2.95 -22.41
CA ALA A 424 10.48 3.93 -22.38
C ALA A 424 10.66 5.04 -23.43
N ALA A 425 11.89 5.49 -23.67
CA ALA A 425 12.23 6.48 -24.69
C ALA A 425 12.04 5.91 -26.11
N ASN A 426 12.56 4.72 -26.40
CA ASN A 426 12.35 4.02 -27.67
C ASN A 426 10.86 3.79 -27.94
N ALA A 427 10.09 3.39 -26.92
CA ALA A 427 8.65 3.22 -27.04
C ALA A 427 7.93 4.57 -27.29
N ALA A 428 8.47 5.70 -26.82
CA ALA A 428 7.96 7.03 -27.13
C ALA A 428 8.26 7.46 -28.57
N ALA A 429 9.51 7.27 -29.03
CA ALA A 429 9.91 7.54 -30.41
C ALA A 429 9.08 6.71 -31.41
N ASN A 430 8.90 5.41 -31.15
CA ASN A 430 8.06 4.53 -31.97
C ASN A 430 6.57 4.95 -31.99
N ARG A 431 6.05 5.53 -30.90
CA ARG A 431 4.68 6.11 -30.89
C ARG A 431 4.61 7.40 -31.70
N ALA A 432 5.60 8.28 -31.58
CA ALA A 432 5.68 9.54 -32.33
C ALA A 432 5.79 9.30 -33.85
N ALA A 433 6.66 8.38 -34.27
CA ALA A 433 6.81 7.99 -35.68
C ALA A 433 5.51 7.44 -36.27
N ARG A 434 4.78 6.58 -35.53
CA ARG A 434 3.47 6.06 -35.96
C ARG A 434 2.40 7.15 -36.04
N ALA A 435 2.40 8.11 -35.12
CA ALA A 435 1.47 9.25 -35.16
C ALA A 435 1.74 10.14 -36.38
N ALA A 436 3.01 10.51 -36.61
CA ALA A 436 3.41 11.28 -37.79
C ALA A 436 3.04 10.57 -39.10
N GLN A 437 3.24 9.24 -39.19
CA GLN A 437 2.83 8.45 -40.35
C GLN A 437 1.30 8.46 -40.55
N GLN A 438 0.51 8.41 -39.47
CA GLN A 438 -0.95 8.51 -39.55
C GLN A 438 -1.43 9.90 -39.99
N ASP A 439 -0.78 10.97 -39.53
CA ASP A 439 -1.15 12.34 -39.92
C ASP A 439 -0.72 12.67 -41.36
N VAL A 440 0.40 12.11 -41.86
CA VAL A 440 0.77 12.15 -43.29
C VAL A 440 -0.23 11.37 -44.17
N LEU A 441 -0.79 10.25 -43.67
CA LEU A 441 -1.84 9.53 -44.39
C LEU A 441 -3.17 10.31 -44.40
N ARG A 442 -3.52 10.98 -43.29
CA ARG A 442 -4.70 11.86 -43.20
C ARG A 442 -4.59 13.07 -44.12
N SER A 443 -3.46 13.77 -44.12
CA SER A 443 -3.27 14.96 -44.97
C SER A 443 -3.36 14.61 -46.46
N ARG A 444 -2.74 13.49 -46.88
CA ARG A 444 -2.87 13.01 -48.27
C ARG A 444 -4.32 12.68 -48.64
N ALA A 445 -5.06 12.00 -47.77
CA ALA A 445 -6.48 11.70 -47.99
C ALA A 445 -7.37 12.96 -48.09
N LEU A 446 -7.07 14.00 -47.31
CA LEU A 446 -7.73 15.30 -47.40
C LEU A 446 -7.39 16.00 -48.73
N THR A 447 -6.12 16.03 -49.15
CA THR A 447 -5.72 16.66 -50.42
C THR A 447 -6.28 15.97 -51.66
N SER A 448 -6.58 14.67 -51.62
CA SER A 448 -7.27 13.96 -52.70
C SER A 448 -8.79 14.19 -52.75
N SER A 449 -9.35 14.95 -51.80
CA SER A 449 -10.79 15.19 -51.67
C SER A 449 -11.19 16.66 -51.87
N ALA A 450 -10.23 17.56 -52.09
CA ALA A 450 -10.49 19.00 -52.23
C ALA A 450 -10.74 19.39 -53.69
N ALA A 451 -11.78 20.19 -53.92
CA ALA A 451 -11.90 21.02 -55.12
C ALA A 451 -10.90 22.21 -55.02
N PRO A 452 -10.59 22.91 -56.11
CA PRO A 452 -9.78 24.12 -56.06
C PRO A 452 -10.59 25.29 -55.46
N ASP A 453 -10.59 25.39 -54.13
CA ASP A 453 -11.17 26.52 -53.40
C ASP A 453 -10.33 27.80 -53.53
N GLU A 454 -10.97 28.96 -53.40
CA GLU A 454 -10.34 30.27 -53.60
C GLU A 454 -9.30 30.60 -52.51
N ILE A 455 -8.14 31.14 -52.93
CA ILE A 455 -7.06 31.54 -52.02
C ILE A 455 -7.52 32.74 -51.18
N SER A 456 -7.41 32.64 -49.85
CA SER A 456 -7.77 33.73 -48.94
C SER A 456 -6.88 34.95 -49.16
N VAL A 457 -7.50 36.14 -49.15
CA VAL A 457 -6.78 37.42 -49.21
C VAL A 457 -5.76 37.56 -48.08
N GLN A 458 -5.96 36.89 -46.94
CA GLN A 458 -5.00 36.85 -45.84
C GLN A 458 -3.75 36.01 -46.18
N ASP A 459 -3.89 34.91 -46.92
CA ASP A 459 -2.75 34.09 -47.35
C ASP A 459 -1.91 34.83 -48.39
N VAL A 460 -2.56 35.54 -49.32
CA VAL A 460 -1.89 36.44 -50.29
C VAL A 460 -1.13 37.56 -49.55
N TRP A 461 -1.73 38.15 -48.51
CA TRP A 461 -1.08 39.18 -47.70
C TRP A 461 0.13 38.64 -46.93
N PHE A 462 0.03 37.46 -46.31
CA PHE A 462 1.17 36.82 -45.63
C PHE A 462 2.30 36.42 -46.60
N GLN A 463 1.97 35.96 -47.80
CA GLN A 463 2.98 35.70 -48.85
C GLN A 463 3.64 37.00 -49.34
N SER A 464 2.87 38.09 -49.49
CA SER A 464 3.38 39.41 -49.84
C SER A 464 4.29 40.05 -48.77
N LEU A 465 4.29 39.55 -47.53
CA LEU A 465 5.21 39.97 -46.47
C LEU A 465 6.52 39.13 -46.44
N ALA A 466 6.63 38.09 -47.27
CA ALA A 466 7.75 37.16 -47.27
C ALA A 466 8.71 37.32 -48.47
N SER A 467 8.43 38.20 -49.43
CA SER A 467 9.21 38.35 -50.68
C SER A 467 10.59 38.98 -50.50
N ASP A 468 10.79 39.79 -49.47
CA ASP A 468 11.92 40.72 -49.37
C ASP A 468 13.12 40.15 -48.58
N ALA A 469 13.05 38.87 -48.20
CA ALA A 469 14.17 38.14 -47.61
C ALA A 469 14.87 37.27 -48.67
N PRO A 470 16.19 37.43 -48.92
CA PRO A 470 16.91 36.56 -49.83
C PRO A 470 16.92 35.13 -49.28
N ALA A 471 16.30 34.21 -50.03
CA ALA A 471 16.14 32.81 -49.67
C ALA A 471 17.48 32.06 -49.64
N THR A 472 18.23 32.25 -48.55
CA THR A 472 19.37 31.41 -48.21
C THR A 472 18.85 29.98 -48.03
N PRO A 473 19.40 28.96 -48.72
CA PRO A 473 18.94 27.58 -48.57
C PRO A 473 19.34 27.06 -47.18
N VAL A 474 18.44 27.27 -46.22
CA VAL A 474 18.49 26.61 -44.92
C VAL A 474 18.30 25.11 -45.19
N GLN A 475 19.42 24.40 -45.29
CA GLN A 475 19.41 22.94 -45.16
C GLN A 475 18.63 22.63 -43.87
N PRO A 476 17.69 21.66 -43.89
CA PRO A 476 16.95 21.32 -42.68
C PRO A 476 17.96 20.96 -41.61
N ALA A 477 18.05 21.79 -40.56
CA ALA A 477 19.06 21.64 -39.52
C ALA A 477 18.94 20.22 -38.98
N ASP A 478 20.03 19.45 -39.08
CA ASP A 478 20.03 17.98 -38.93
C ASP A 478 19.88 17.58 -37.45
N THR A 479 18.73 17.96 -36.92
CA THR A 479 18.31 17.86 -35.53
C THR A 479 17.77 16.46 -35.30
N THR A 480 18.57 15.48 -35.71
CA THR A 480 18.52 14.14 -35.15
C THR A 480 18.59 14.30 -33.63
N MET A 481 17.46 14.10 -32.95
CA MET A 481 17.48 13.93 -31.51
C MET A 481 18.29 12.66 -31.27
N ALA A 482 19.58 12.83 -30.96
CA ALA A 482 20.53 11.73 -30.84
C ALA A 482 19.93 10.64 -29.95
N ASP A 483 19.86 9.42 -30.49
CA ASP A 483 19.15 8.32 -29.84
C ASP A 483 19.59 8.18 -28.38
N PRO A 484 18.65 7.97 -27.44
CA PRO A 484 18.97 7.90 -26.02
C PRO A 484 20.08 6.86 -25.81
N PRO A 485 21.21 7.23 -25.18
CA PRO A 485 22.43 6.42 -25.23
C PRO A 485 22.15 5.01 -24.75
N ARG A 486 22.37 4.05 -25.64
CA ARG A 486 21.98 2.66 -25.43
C ARG A 486 22.73 2.10 -24.20
N PRO A 487 22.03 1.47 -23.24
CA PRO A 487 22.65 0.81 -22.10
C PRO A 487 23.73 -0.19 -22.55
N SER A 488 24.77 -0.35 -21.75
CA SER A 488 25.84 -1.30 -22.05
C SER A 488 25.32 -2.74 -22.02
N ARG A 489 26.07 -3.67 -22.63
CA ARG A 489 25.79 -5.10 -22.52
C ARG A 489 25.67 -5.55 -21.05
N ARG A 490 26.54 -5.01 -20.16
CA ARG A 490 26.51 -5.26 -18.71
C ARG A 490 25.21 -4.75 -18.09
N ASP A 491 24.72 -3.56 -18.47
CA ASP A 491 23.44 -3.05 -17.95
C ASP A 491 22.26 -3.98 -18.30
N PHE A 492 22.21 -4.52 -19.53
CA PHE A 492 21.19 -5.50 -19.92
C PHE A 492 21.33 -6.83 -19.15
N GLU A 493 22.55 -7.33 -18.96
CA GLU A 493 22.80 -8.57 -18.21
C GLU A 493 22.43 -8.42 -16.72
N LEU A 494 22.83 -7.33 -16.07
CA LEU A 494 22.48 -7.01 -14.68
C LEU A 494 20.97 -6.74 -14.50
N SER A 495 20.36 -5.97 -15.40
CA SER A 495 18.90 -5.72 -15.40
C SER A 495 18.10 -7.01 -15.54
N LYS A 496 18.52 -7.92 -16.44
CA LYS A 496 17.90 -9.24 -16.61
C LYS A 496 18.08 -10.13 -15.38
N SER A 497 19.19 -10.00 -14.65
CA SER A 497 19.43 -10.80 -13.43
C SER A 497 18.39 -10.58 -12.32
N LEU A 498 17.82 -9.37 -12.24
CA LEU A 498 16.74 -9.00 -11.30
C LEU A 498 15.37 -9.63 -11.64
N MET A 499 15.24 -10.37 -12.75
CA MET A 499 14.03 -11.16 -13.03
C MET A 499 13.89 -12.39 -12.10
N THR A 500 14.94 -12.72 -11.33
CA THR A 500 14.95 -13.77 -10.31
C THR A 500 15.67 -13.28 -9.05
N HIS A 501 15.51 -13.98 -7.93
CA HIS A 501 16.17 -13.64 -6.66
C HIS A 501 17.68 -13.94 -6.67
N GLN A 502 18.17 -14.76 -7.60
CA GLN A 502 19.49 -15.41 -7.51
C GLN A 502 20.66 -14.42 -7.38
N ALA A 503 20.72 -13.38 -8.21
CA ALA A 503 21.83 -12.42 -8.18
C ALA A 503 21.91 -11.65 -6.86
N VAL A 504 20.76 -11.23 -6.31
CA VAL A 504 20.68 -10.57 -5.01
C VAL A 504 21.04 -11.55 -3.89
N LEU A 505 20.49 -12.76 -3.92
CA LEU A 505 20.79 -13.81 -2.94
C LEU A 505 22.28 -14.17 -2.92
N ASP A 506 22.95 -14.21 -4.07
CA ASP A 506 24.38 -14.54 -4.15
C ASP A 506 25.26 -13.41 -3.62
N ILE A 507 24.93 -12.14 -3.88
CA ILE A 507 25.58 -10.99 -3.21
C ILE A 507 25.44 -11.12 -1.68
N PHE A 508 24.23 -11.37 -1.17
CA PHE A 508 24.00 -11.51 0.26
C PHE A 508 24.75 -12.72 0.87
N LYS A 509 24.71 -13.89 0.23
CA LYS A 509 25.46 -15.09 0.65
C LYS A 509 26.96 -14.78 0.69
N GLU A 510 27.50 -14.21 -0.38
CA GLU A 510 28.94 -13.99 -0.54
C GLU A 510 29.49 -12.96 0.45
N VAL A 511 28.75 -11.88 0.75
CA VAL A 511 29.21 -10.85 1.70
C VAL A 511 28.91 -11.24 3.16
N ALA A 512 27.70 -11.72 3.49
CA ALA A 512 27.32 -12.04 4.88
C ALA A 512 28.01 -13.30 5.44
N SER A 513 28.47 -14.22 4.57
CA SER A 513 29.14 -15.44 5.01
C SER A 513 30.58 -15.25 5.48
N ARG A 514 31.27 -14.17 5.07
CA ARG A 514 32.70 -13.91 5.40
C ARG A 514 32.87 -13.50 6.88
N PRO A 515 33.17 -14.40 7.83
CA PRO A 515 32.92 -14.09 9.25
C PRO A 515 33.88 -13.05 9.82
N LYS A 516 35.12 -13.06 9.33
CA LYS A 516 36.25 -12.27 9.85
C LYS A 516 36.34 -10.83 9.31
N VAL A 517 35.44 -10.44 8.39
CA VAL A 517 35.43 -9.10 7.76
C VAL A 517 34.32 -8.22 8.35
N TRP A 518 33.27 -8.85 8.89
CA TRP A 518 32.31 -8.16 9.72
C TRP A 518 32.85 -8.07 11.15
N PRO A 519 32.62 -6.95 11.86
CA PRO A 519 32.90 -6.86 13.28
C PRO A 519 31.97 -7.79 14.06
N GLU A 520 32.46 -8.43 15.13
CA GLU A 520 31.64 -9.34 15.94
C GLU A 520 30.59 -8.59 16.77
N ARG A 521 30.93 -7.36 17.19
CA ARG A 521 30.11 -6.43 17.99
C ARG A 521 30.57 -4.98 17.75
N GLY A 522 29.74 -4.02 18.15
CA GLY A 522 30.15 -2.61 18.28
C GLY A 522 29.93 -1.77 17.02
N ASP A 523 29.47 -2.36 15.91
CA ASP A 523 29.03 -1.66 14.71
C ASP A 523 27.61 -1.08 14.83
N THR A 524 26.86 -1.45 15.87
CA THR A 524 25.53 -0.89 16.17
C THR A 524 25.55 0.26 17.18
N VAL A 525 24.70 1.25 16.94
CA VAL A 525 24.41 2.40 17.82
C VAL A 525 22.98 2.39 18.34
N ALA A 526 22.66 3.32 19.25
CA ALA A 526 21.28 3.62 19.63
C ALA A 526 20.48 4.21 18.46
N ASP A 527 19.15 4.15 18.56
CA ASP A 527 18.21 4.57 17.52
C ASP A 527 18.38 6.04 17.09
N ARG A 528 18.97 6.28 15.91
CA ARG A 528 19.16 7.62 15.32
C ARG A 528 17.86 8.31 14.87
N LEU A 529 16.69 7.65 14.98
CA LEU A 529 15.37 8.27 14.76
C LEU A 529 14.57 8.44 16.05
N HIS A 530 15.21 8.37 17.22
CA HIS A 530 14.53 8.61 18.49
C HIS A 530 13.86 10.01 18.52
N GLY A 531 12.53 10.02 18.63
CA GLY A 531 11.72 11.24 18.63
C GLY A 531 11.32 11.77 17.25
N TYR A 532 11.82 11.18 16.15
CA TYR A 532 11.38 11.50 14.79
C TYR A 532 9.87 11.26 14.63
N ARG A 533 9.18 12.23 14.02
CA ARG A 533 7.76 12.13 13.66
C ARG A 533 7.61 12.48 12.18
N PRO A 534 7.31 11.50 11.30
CA PRO A 534 7.02 11.78 9.90
C PRO A 534 5.89 12.80 9.78
N ALA A 535 6.05 13.77 8.87
CA ALA A 535 4.97 14.71 8.57
C ALA A 535 3.74 13.95 8.02
N PRO A 536 2.51 14.26 8.46
CA PRO A 536 1.32 13.62 7.91
C PRO A 536 1.23 13.82 6.40
N ARG A 537 1.14 12.72 5.65
CA ARG A 537 1.05 12.76 4.18
C ARG A 537 -0.26 13.42 3.77
N VAL A 538 -0.18 14.67 3.34
CA VAL A 538 -1.31 15.38 2.72
C VAL A 538 -1.60 14.75 1.37
N LEU A 539 -2.52 13.78 1.36
CA LEU A 539 -3.10 13.25 0.12
C LEU A 539 -3.85 14.40 -0.58
N PRO A 540 -3.60 14.69 -1.87
CA PRO A 540 -4.37 15.67 -2.60
C PRO A 540 -5.85 15.29 -2.57
N SER A 541 -6.72 16.21 -2.14
CA SER A 541 -8.15 15.96 -2.09
C SER A 541 -8.67 15.64 -3.50
N THR A 542 -9.03 14.38 -3.74
CA THR A 542 -9.60 13.92 -5.02
C THR A 542 -11.08 14.31 -5.14
N ASN A 543 -11.37 15.58 -4.88
CA ASN A 543 -12.63 16.24 -5.13
C ASN A 543 -12.55 16.94 -6.50
N PRO A 544 -12.91 16.28 -7.61
CA PRO A 544 -13.25 17.02 -8.82
C PRO A 544 -14.45 17.90 -8.46
N LYS A 545 -14.24 19.23 -8.43
CA LYS A 545 -15.35 20.19 -8.38
C LYS A 545 -16.31 19.81 -9.52
N PRO A 546 -17.61 19.56 -9.27
CA PRO A 546 -18.52 19.21 -10.34
C PRO A 546 -18.49 20.32 -11.39
N ALA A 547 -18.17 19.95 -12.63
CA ALA A 547 -18.15 20.91 -13.72
C ALA A 547 -19.53 21.56 -13.80
N LYS A 548 -19.58 22.89 -13.74
CA LYS A 548 -20.83 23.64 -13.95
C LYS A 548 -21.28 23.39 -15.39
N GLN A 549 -22.16 22.42 -15.59
CA GLN A 549 -22.91 22.31 -16.84
C GLN A 549 -23.61 23.65 -17.08
N ALA A 550 -23.33 24.27 -18.22
CA ALA A 550 -23.93 25.54 -18.57
C ALA A 550 -25.45 25.34 -18.70
N ARG A 551 -26.23 25.90 -17.78
CA ARG A 551 -27.68 25.94 -17.90
C ARG A 551 -28.05 26.82 -19.08
N THR A 552 -28.45 26.20 -20.18
CA THR A 552 -29.24 26.85 -21.22
C THR A 552 -30.51 27.43 -20.61
N ALA A 553 -30.84 28.65 -20.98
CA ALA A 553 -31.99 29.37 -20.41
C ALA A 553 -33.27 29.09 -21.20
N PRO A 554 -34.43 28.97 -20.52
CA PRO A 554 -35.72 29.30 -21.08
C PRO A 554 -36.12 30.75 -20.71
N VAL A 555 -36.94 31.38 -21.55
CA VAL A 555 -37.33 32.79 -21.45
C VAL A 555 -38.54 32.99 -20.52
N GLY A 556 -38.51 34.03 -19.67
CA GLY A 556 -39.66 34.48 -18.88
C GLY A 556 -39.46 35.91 -18.35
N ARG A 557 -40.39 36.83 -18.65
CA ARG A 557 -40.32 38.25 -18.25
C ARG A 557 -41.04 38.51 -16.92
N LEU A 558 -40.53 39.43 -16.09
CA LEU A 558 -41.19 40.73 -15.87
C LEU A 558 -40.22 41.78 -15.24
N ARG A 559 -40.71 43.01 -15.01
CA ARG A 559 -39.95 44.21 -14.63
C ARG A 559 -40.16 44.61 -13.16
N LEU A 560 -39.15 45.23 -12.55
CA LEU A 560 -39.13 46.56 -11.88
C LEU A 560 -37.67 46.78 -11.39
N ALA A 561 -36.88 47.84 -11.62
CA ALA A 561 -37.05 49.26 -11.98
C ALA A 561 -37.06 50.27 -10.79
N LYS A 562 -35.88 50.66 -10.28
CA LYS A 562 -35.39 52.06 -10.17
C LYS A 562 -34.05 52.19 -9.40
N LEU A 563 -33.27 53.22 -9.79
CA LEU A 563 -32.26 54.07 -9.09
C LEU A 563 -31.35 53.49 -7.97
N GLY A 564 -30.16 54.04 -7.70
CA GLY A 564 -29.53 55.27 -8.21
C GLY A 564 -28.06 55.08 -8.61
N ARG A 565 -27.35 56.18 -8.92
CA ARG A 565 -25.99 56.17 -9.48
C ARG A 565 -25.14 57.33 -8.90
N ASP A 566 -23.82 57.14 -9.00
CA ASP A 566 -22.75 58.16 -9.01
C ASP A 566 -22.22 58.80 -7.69
N MET A 567 -20.96 59.27 -7.80
CA MET A 567 -20.10 60.03 -6.87
C MET A 567 -19.59 59.29 -5.61
N ALA A 568 -18.33 58.90 -5.41
CA ALA A 568 -16.99 59.17 -6.00
C ALA A 568 -16.13 60.28 -5.33
N SER A 569 -14.84 59.98 -5.13
CA SER A 569 -13.77 60.75 -4.43
C SER A 569 -14.00 61.02 -2.93
N GLY A 570 -12.97 61.04 -2.07
CA GLY A 570 -11.53 60.76 -2.25
C GLY A 570 -10.72 61.06 -0.97
N MET A 571 -9.42 60.74 -0.95
CA MET A 571 -8.44 61.06 0.11
C MET A 571 -8.66 60.37 1.48
N ASP A 572 -7.65 60.08 2.32
CA ASP A 572 -6.18 60.20 2.13
C ASP A 572 -5.36 59.14 2.91
N TYR A 573 -4.04 59.14 2.72
CA TYR A 573 -3.06 58.37 3.50
C TYR A 573 -2.81 58.97 4.91
N GLU A 574 -2.63 58.13 5.93
CA GLU A 574 -1.54 58.32 6.92
C GLU A 574 -1.20 57.06 7.72
N MET A 575 -0.03 57.06 8.37
CA MET A 575 0.44 56.02 9.30
C MET A 575 0.31 56.53 10.75
N ALA A 576 0.07 55.65 11.74
CA ALA A 576 0.92 55.58 12.95
C ALA A 576 0.54 54.46 13.94
N SER A 577 1.59 53.88 14.51
CA SER A 577 1.69 53.11 15.76
C SER A 577 0.62 53.36 16.84
N LYS A 578 -0.02 52.29 17.33
CA LYS A 578 0.37 51.62 18.59
C LYS A 578 -0.20 50.19 18.71
#